data_AF-A0A959VJT1-F1
#
_entry.id   AF-A0A959VJT1-F1
#
_cell.length_a   1.000
_cell.length_b   1.000
_cell.length_c   1.000
_cell.angle_alpha   90.00
_cell.angle_beta   90.00
_cell.angle_gamma   90.00
#
_symmetry.space_group_name_H-M   'P 1'
#
loop_
_entity.id
_entity.type
_entity.pdbx_description
1 polymer ?
#
loop_
_entity_poly.entity_id
_entity_poly.type
_entity_poly.pdbx_seq_one_letter_code
_entity_poly.pdbx_strand_id
1 'polypeptide(L)'
;MKIPPEIDSLMWQLAESEDVAALDQFGQKYPDYKVEMTRRLKMVRGLKGAKPEKAAKTRDKFMPSPRVKAYGSPRWVMPVVAVGLLASVVFATVGTMRFMDSVNKKQVAETNEPVQMPGDNSGQVQSNPGQGNSTPQQQNNTIDPPKPQVPPTPFDSHVTVVASRIRLADALQDIAAQAGVSLEWAPGMPDIEIAVDYRDVPAKDVLQHMGNIFGFTAVPQSQNSALLIPAVDQRNGQNPMPNVGSSSEAGLPTPGTGVTPILDDYQLNPNGE
;
A
#
# COMPACT_ATOMS: atom_id res chain seq x y z
N MET A 1 13.31 19.71 30.88
CA MET A 1 13.77 19.55 32.28
C MET A 1 15.15 18.91 32.26
N LYS A 2 16.06 19.34 33.14
CA LYS A 2 17.42 18.78 33.22
C LYS A 2 17.43 17.70 34.30
N ILE A 3 17.73 16.46 33.92
CA ILE A 3 17.75 15.31 34.83
C ILE A 3 19.11 15.31 35.56
N PRO A 4 19.16 15.18 36.89
CA PRO A 4 20.41 15.01 37.61
C PRO A 4 21.15 13.73 37.14
N PRO A 5 22.49 13.79 36.99
CA PRO A 5 23.27 12.66 36.44
C PRO A 5 23.19 11.38 37.28
N GLU A 6 22.95 11.51 38.59
CA GLU A 6 22.77 10.37 39.49
C GLU A 6 21.47 9.61 39.21
N ILE A 7 20.36 10.36 39.00
CA ILE A 7 19.06 9.79 38.65
C ILE A 7 19.11 9.20 37.24
N ASP A 8 19.81 9.86 36.32
CA ASP A 8 20.07 9.38 34.97
C ASP A 8 20.75 8.00 34.99
N SER A 9 21.83 7.87 35.77
CA SER A 9 22.58 6.61 35.91
C SER A 9 21.73 5.49 36.53
N LEU A 10 20.95 5.82 37.57
CA LEU A 10 20.08 4.87 38.25
C LEU A 10 18.94 4.36 37.34
N MET A 11 18.35 5.24 36.53
CA MET A 11 17.34 4.84 35.54
C MET A 11 17.90 3.87 34.50
N TRP A 12 19.14 4.08 34.02
CA TRP A 12 19.78 3.14 33.09
C TRP A 12 20.01 1.77 33.72
N GLN A 13 20.51 1.74 34.96
CA GLN A 13 20.73 0.50 35.69
C GLN A 13 19.43 -0.30 35.92
N LEU A 14 18.36 0.39 36.31
CA LEU A 14 17.03 -0.23 36.49
C LEU A 14 16.43 -0.73 35.17
N ALA A 15 16.65 0.00 34.08
CA ALA A 15 16.17 -0.41 32.76
C ALA A 15 16.91 -1.65 32.25
N GLU A 16 18.17 -1.85 32.64
CA GLU A 16 18.96 -3.01 32.29
C GLU A 16 18.59 -4.26 33.09
N SER A 17 18.32 -4.11 34.41
CA SER A 17 17.99 -5.22 35.30
C SER A 17 16.56 -5.74 35.17
N GLU A 18 15.62 -4.91 34.72
CA GLU A 18 14.19 -5.23 34.58
C GLU A 18 13.50 -5.71 35.88
N ASP A 19 14.02 -5.32 37.05
CA ASP A 19 13.40 -5.65 38.34
C ASP A 19 12.15 -4.80 38.61
N VAL A 20 10.98 -5.44 38.55
CA VAL A 20 9.67 -4.80 38.72
C VAL A 20 9.52 -4.15 40.11
N ALA A 21 10.09 -4.75 41.16
CA ALA A 21 9.99 -4.19 42.51
C ALA A 21 10.81 -2.90 42.64
N ALA A 22 12.00 -2.87 42.04
CA ALA A 22 12.86 -1.69 42.04
C ALA A 22 12.29 -0.55 41.16
N LEU A 23 11.59 -0.89 40.08
CA LEU A 23 10.88 0.09 39.24
C LEU A 23 9.73 0.77 40.00
N ASP A 24 8.96 0.02 40.79
CA ASP A 24 7.88 0.61 41.58
C ASP A 24 8.42 1.52 42.68
N GLN A 25 9.46 1.08 43.41
CA GLN A 25 10.15 1.90 44.40
C GLN A 25 10.73 3.18 43.78
N PHE A 26 11.31 3.09 42.58
CA PHE A 26 11.77 4.28 41.85
C PHE A 26 10.62 5.23 41.54
N GLY A 27 9.49 4.72 41.07
CA GLY A 27 8.29 5.51 40.79
C GLY A 27 7.72 6.21 42.04
N GLN A 28 7.79 5.56 43.20
CA GLN A 28 7.37 6.17 44.47
C GLN A 28 8.35 7.27 44.91
N LYS A 29 9.65 7.05 44.77
CA LYS A 29 10.70 7.98 45.22
C LYS A 29 10.87 9.19 44.29
N TYR A 30 10.62 9.02 43.00
CA TYR A 30 10.90 10.00 41.95
C TYR A 30 9.71 10.16 40.98
N PRO A 31 8.56 10.68 41.45
CA PRO A 31 7.33 10.72 40.65
C PRO A 31 7.47 11.56 39.37
N ASP A 32 8.25 12.64 39.39
CA ASP A 32 8.47 13.53 38.24
C ASP A 32 9.24 12.85 37.10
N TYR A 33 10.00 11.78 37.39
CA TYR A 33 10.86 11.11 36.43
C TYR A 33 10.26 9.81 35.86
N LYS A 34 9.02 9.47 36.23
CA LYS A 34 8.33 8.26 35.75
C LYS A 34 8.28 8.17 34.22
N VAL A 35 7.96 9.29 33.56
CA VAL A 35 7.82 9.34 32.10
C VAL A 35 9.15 9.07 31.40
N GLU A 36 10.24 9.66 31.89
CA GLU A 36 11.58 9.44 31.34
C GLU A 36 12.08 8.01 31.60
N MET A 37 11.75 7.45 32.76
CA MET A 37 12.06 6.05 33.07
C MET A 37 11.35 5.07 32.11
N THR A 38 10.05 5.28 31.85
CA THR A 38 9.31 4.46 30.88
C THR A 38 9.88 4.56 29.47
N ARG A 39 10.30 5.77 29.04
CA ARG A 39 10.94 5.98 27.73
C ARG A 39 12.24 5.17 27.61
N ARG A 40 13.08 5.16 28.65
CA ARG A 40 14.34 4.39 28.67
C ARG A 40 14.10 2.89 28.68
N LEU A 41 13.15 2.44 29.49
CA LEU A 41 12.74 1.03 29.52
C LEU A 41 12.34 0.55 28.11
N LYS A 42 11.55 1.34 27.38
CA LYS A 42 11.15 1.03 26.00
C LYS A 42 12.35 0.96 25.06
N MET A 43 13.30 1.88 25.20
CA MET A 43 14.51 1.91 24.38
C MET A 43 15.40 0.70 24.64
N VAL A 44 15.69 0.39 25.90
CA VAL A 44 16.51 -0.78 26.29
C VAL A 44 15.86 -2.08 25.83
N ARG A 45 14.53 -2.21 25.98
CA ARG A 45 13.79 -3.36 25.45
C ARG A 45 13.83 -3.45 23.94
N GLY A 46 13.71 -2.32 23.23
CA GLY A 46 13.87 -2.28 21.77
C GLY A 46 15.25 -2.78 21.33
N LEU A 47 16.31 -2.39 22.04
CA LEU A 47 17.68 -2.83 21.75
C LEU A 47 17.91 -4.31 22.10
N LYS A 48 17.41 -4.79 23.25
CA LYS A 48 17.49 -6.21 23.63
C LYS A 48 16.67 -7.10 22.69
N GLY A 49 15.50 -6.63 22.25
CA GLY A 49 14.60 -7.31 21.32
C GLY A 49 15.06 -7.27 19.86
N ALA A 50 15.89 -6.29 19.47
CA ALA A 50 16.48 -6.21 18.14
C ALA A 50 17.60 -7.24 17.89
N LYS A 51 17.78 -8.23 18.77
CA LYS A 51 18.57 -9.41 18.44
C LYS A 51 17.95 -10.03 17.18
N PRO A 52 18.69 -10.13 16.06
CA PRO A 52 18.16 -10.80 14.88
C PRO A 52 17.78 -12.20 15.33
N GLU A 53 16.48 -12.46 15.33
CA GLU A 53 15.96 -13.81 15.48
C GLU A 53 16.74 -14.66 14.48
N LYS A 54 17.35 -15.73 14.97
CA LYS A 54 18.29 -16.55 14.21
C LYS A 54 17.63 -16.96 12.89
N ALA A 55 17.90 -16.20 11.84
CA ALA A 55 17.93 -16.72 10.49
C ALA A 55 19.11 -17.68 10.45
N ALA A 56 18.91 -18.86 11.03
CA ALA A 56 19.65 -20.07 10.72
C ALA A 56 19.24 -20.51 9.30
N LYS A 57 19.38 -19.62 8.33
CA LYS A 57 19.71 -19.98 6.96
C LYS A 57 21.20 -19.76 6.89
N THR A 58 21.93 -20.87 6.86
CA THR A 58 23.22 -21.00 6.19
C THR A 58 23.54 -19.76 5.38
N ARG A 59 24.48 -18.93 5.86
CA ARG A 59 25.09 -17.91 5.03
C ARG A 59 25.53 -18.64 3.77
N ASP A 60 24.86 -18.36 2.66
CA ASP A 60 25.28 -18.86 1.37
C ASP A 60 26.72 -18.40 1.18
N LYS A 61 27.60 -19.39 1.19
CA LYS A 61 29.03 -19.23 0.97
C LYS A 61 29.16 -18.44 -0.32
N PHE A 62 30.00 -17.41 -0.32
CA PHE A 62 30.26 -16.55 -1.48
C PHE A 62 30.73 -17.42 -2.65
N MET A 63 29.79 -17.96 -3.42
CA MET A 63 30.07 -18.68 -4.65
C MET A 63 30.11 -17.61 -5.73
N PRO A 64 31.23 -17.46 -6.45
CA PRO A 64 31.24 -16.57 -7.61
C PRO A 64 30.11 -17.02 -8.53
N SER A 65 29.16 -16.11 -8.78
CA SER A 65 28.03 -16.34 -9.68
C SER A 65 28.57 -16.97 -10.97
N PRO A 66 27.98 -18.06 -11.49
CA PRO A 66 28.36 -18.58 -12.79
C PRO A 66 28.23 -17.43 -13.78
N ARG A 67 29.33 -17.12 -14.51
CA ARG A 67 29.30 -16.14 -15.60
C ARG A 67 28.21 -16.59 -16.56
N VAL A 68 27.08 -15.89 -16.55
CA VAL A 68 26.07 -16.02 -17.57
C VAL A 68 26.79 -15.69 -18.87
N LYS A 69 27.03 -16.69 -19.72
CA LYS A 69 27.59 -16.48 -21.05
C LYS A 69 26.52 -15.69 -21.80
N ALA A 70 26.67 -14.38 -21.83
CA ALA A 70 25.87 -13.53 -22.69
C ALA A 70 26.08 -14.05 -24.12
N TYR A 71 25.06 -14.69 -24.69
CA TYR A 71 24.99 -14.97 -26.11
C TYR A 71 24.89 -13.60 -26.79
N GLY A 72 26.06 -13.04 -27.11
CA GLY A 72 26.17 -11.82 -27.89
C GLY A 72 25.47 -12.06 -29.22
N SER A 73 24.35 -11.37 -29.43
CA SER A 73 23.67 -11.36 -30.71
C SER A 73 24.66 -10.88 -31.79
N PRO A 74 24.80 -11.62 -32.91
CA PRO A 74 25.79 -11.32 -33.93
C PRO A 74 25.53 -9.94 -34.56
N ARG A 75 26.58 -9.11 -34.62
CA ARG A 75 26.59 -7.70 -35.06
C ARG A 75 26.23 -7.45 -36.53
N TRP A 76 25.72 -8.44 -37.27
CA TRP A 76 25.45 -8.35 -38.71
C TRP A 76 24.00 -8.01 -39.09
N VAL A 77 23.08 -7.84 -38.13
CA VAL A 77 21.65 -7.59 -38.41
C VAL A 77 21.29 -6.08 -38.48
N MET A 78 22.29 -5.20 -38.54
CA MET A 78 22.12 -3.73 -38.40
C MET A 78 21.81 -2.88 -39.66
N PRO A 79 21.47 -3.38 -40.87
CA PRO A 79 21.10 -2.45 -41.96
C PRO A 79 19.63 -2.52 -42.44
N VAL A 80 18.69 -3.10 -41.69
CA VAL A 80 17.26 -3.18 -42.14
C VAL A 80 16.34 -2.15 -41.46
N VAL A 81 16.68 -1.62 -40.29
CA VAL A 81 15.77 -0.74 -39.51
C VAL A 81 15.75 0.72 -40.02
N ALA A 82 16.80 1.18 -40.72
CA ALA A 82 16.90 2.57 -41.17
C ALA A 82 15.90 2.95 -42.29
N VAL A 83 15.46 2.00 -43.11
CA VAL A 83 14.53 2.28 -44.23
C VAL A 83 13.07 2.39 -43.76
N GLY A 84 12.70 1.68 -42.69
CA GLY A 84 11.33 1.71 -42.15
C GLY A 84 10.95 3.05 -41.49
N LEU A 85 11.91 3.70 -40.82
CA LEU A 85 11.65 4.98 -40.13
C LEU A 85 11.35 6.13 -41.12
N LEU A 86 11.98 6.15 -42.30
CA LEU A 86 11.74 7.20 -43.30
C LEU A 86 10.37 7.07 -43.99
N ALA A 87 9.82 5.86 -44.15
CA ALA A 87 8.48 5.66 -44.72
C ALA A 87 7.36 6.13 -43.77
N SER A 88 7.58 6.08 -42.44
CA SER A 88 6.57 6.47 -41.45
C SER A 88 6.32 7.98 -41.37
N VAL A 89 7.33 8.81 -41.65
CA VAL A 89 7.21 10.29 -41.60
C VAL A 89 6.38 10.85 -42.76
N VAL A 90 6.40 10.19 -43.93
CA VAL A 90 5.63 10.64 -45.11
C VAL A 90 4.12 10.38 -44.92
N PHE A 91 3.73 9.26 -44.30
CA PHE A 91 2.31 8.97 -44.03
C PHE A 91 1.71 9.87 -42.94
N ALA A 92 2.50 10.29 -41.94
CA ALA A 92 2.02 11.19 -40.88
C ALA A 92 1.68 12.60 -41.40
N THR A 93 2.40 13.08 -42.42
CA THR A 93 2.22 14.46 -42.94
C THR A 93 0.96 14.60 -43.82
N VAL A 94 0.55 13.55 -44.53
CA VAL A 94 -0.63 13.60 -45.42
C VAL A 94 -1.94 13.40 -44.65
N GLY A 95 -1.92 12.69 -43.52
CA GLY A 95 -3.12 12.41 -42.70
C GLY A 95 -3.69 13.63 -41.99
N THR A 96 -2.84 14.53 -41.49
CA THR A 96 -3.26 15.72 -40.73
C THR A 96 -3.96 16.77 -41.60
N MET A 97 -3.55 16.94 -42.86
CA MET A 97 -4.21 17.88 -43.78
C MET A 97 -5.67 17.50 -44.08
N ARG A 98 -6.01 16.21 -44.17
CA ARG A 98 -7.39 15.75 -44.40
C ARG A 98 -8.29 15.86 -43.15
N PHE A 99 -7.70 15.83 -41.96
CA PHE A 99 -8.46 15.93 -40.72
C PHE A 99 -8.91 17.38 -40.44
N MET A 100 -8.10 18.38 -40.75
CA MET A 100 -8.46 19.80 -40.53
C MET A 100 -9.58 20.28 -41.46
N ASP A 101 -9.69 19.77 -42.70
CA ASP A 101 -10.82 20.08 -43.60
C ASP A 101 -12.17 19.56 -43.09
N SER A 102 -12.17 18.54 -42.22
CA SER A 102 -13.39 17.90 -41.71
C SER A 102 -13.98 18.62 -40.50
N VAL A 103 -13.14 19.31 -39.70
CA VAL A 103 -13.59 20.02 -38.49
C VAL A 103 -14.29 21.34 -38.85
N ASN A 104 -13.96 21.94 -39.99
CA ASN A 104 -14.50 23.25 -40.38
C ASN A 104 -15.92 23.20 -41.01
N LYS A 105 -16.51 22.00 -41.19
CA LYS A 105 -17.85 21.84 -41.79
C LYS A 105 -19.00 21.68 -40.79
N LYS A 106 -18.75 21.71 -39.48
CA LYS A 106 -19.77 21.38 -38.45
C LYS A 106 -20.23 22.53 -37.55
N GLN A 107 -20.00 23.79 -37.93
CA GLN A 107 -20.53 24.95 -37.21
C GLN A 107 -21.42 25.83 -38.08
N VAL A 108 -22.55 25.31 -38.57
CA VAL A 108 -23.73 26.14 -38.90
C VAL A 108 -24.99 25.32 -38.63
N ALA A 109 -25.58 25.48 -37.45
CA ALA A 109 -27.00 25.24 -37.19
C ALA A 109 -27.38 26.04 -35.93
N GLU A 110 -27.69 27.31 -36.20
CA GLU A 110 -28.35 28.30 -35.37
C GLU A 110 -29.80 27.87 -35.06
N THR A 111 -30.30 28.14 -33.84
CA THR A 111 -31.70 28.56 -33.61
C THR A 111 -31.79 29.18 -32.20
N ASN A 112 -31.95 30.50 -32.19
CA ASN A 112 -32.37 31.31 -31.05
C ASN A 112 -33.91 31.29 -30.97
N GLU A 113 -34.48 31.08 -29.78
CA GLU A 113 -35.84 31.54 -29.45
C GLU A 113 -35.81 32.25 -28.08
N PRO A 114 -36.35 33.47 -27.97
CA PRO A 114 -36.59 34.13 -26.69
C PRO A 114 -38.09 34.15 -26.36
N VAL A 115 -38.47 33.79 -25.13
CA VAL A 115 -39.75 34.20 -24.54
C VAL A 115 -39.56 34.57 -23.08
N GLN A 116 -39.86 35.83 -22.77
CA GLN A 116 -39.98 36.45 -21.44
C GLN A 116 -41.34 36.00 -20.82
N MET A 117 -41.46 35.72 -19.52
CA MET A 117 -41.77 36.64 -18.39
C MET A 117 -42.86 35.99 -17.47
N PRO A 118 -43.25 36.55 -16.30
CA PRO A 118 -43.07 35.94 -14.99
C PRO A 118 -44.39 35.53 -14.28
N GLY A 119 -44.28 34.81 -13.16
CA GLY A 119 -45.43 34.48 -12.32
C GLY A 119 -45.04 34.21 -10.85
N ASP A 120 -45.35 35.19 -10.00
CA ASP A 120 -45.55 35.05 -8.56
C ASP A 120 -46.49 33.89 -8.23
N ASN A 121 -46.16 33.05 -7.24
CA ASN A 121 -47.18 32.67 -6.26
C ASN A 121 -46.60 32.17 -4.94
N SER A 122 -47.31 32.54 -3.89
CA SER A 122 -47.01 32.36 -2.48
C SER A 122 -47.89 31.24 -1.88
N GLY A 123 -47.46 30.69 -0.75
CA GLY A 123 -48.22 29.74 0.10
C GLY A 123 -47.80 28.27 -0.10
N GLN A 124 -47.75 27.39 0.91
CA GLN A 124 -48.27 27.44 2.26
C GLN A 124 -47.44 26.54 3.18
N VAL A 125 -47.47 26.94 4.45
CA VAL A 125 -47.10 26.22 5.66
C VAL A 125 -47.85 24.89 5.74
N GLN A 126 -47.16 23.79 6.04
CA GLN A 126 -47.81 22.61 6.62
C GLN A 126 -47.03 22.11 7.84
N SER A 127 -47.60 22.44 8.99
CA SER A 127 -47.25 21.98 10.33
C SER A 127 -47.60 20.50 10.48
N ASN A 128 -46.73 19.72 11.13
CA ASN A 128 -47.08 18.39 11.63
C ASN A 128 -46.82 18.38 13.16
N PRO A 129 -47.85 18.27 14.01
CA PRO A 129 -47.67 18.16 15.45
C PRO A 129 -47.58 16.68 15.85
N GLY A 130 -46.43 16.28 16.39
CA GLY A 130 -46.21 14.98 17.01
C GLY A 130 -45.54 15.17 18.35
N GLN A 131 -46.34 15.57 19.33
CA GLN A 131 -45.96 15.75 20.73
C GLN A 131 -45.84 14.37 21.40
N GLY A 132 -44.62 14.01 21.81
CA GLY A 132 -44.33 12.84 22.63
C GLY A 132 -43.35 13.23 23.73
N ASN A 133 -43.89 13.53 24.92
CA ASN A 133 -43.17 13.81 26.16
C ASN A 133 -42.15 12.71 26.49
N SER A 134 -40.91 13.10 26.82
CA SER A 134 -40.08 12.44 27.85
C SER A 134 -38.85 13.29 28.20
N THR A 135 -38.92 13.91 29.38
CA THR A 135 -37.82 14.10 30.36
C THR A 135 -36.55 14.88 29.96
N PRO A 136 -36.24 16.02 30.60
CA PRO A 136 -34.91 16.64 30.51
C PRO A 136 -33.91 15.81 31.31
N GLN A 137 -33.13 14.96 30.63
CA GLN A 137 -31.85 14.50 31.17
C GLN A 137 -30.86 15.67 31.06
N GLN A 138 -30.38 16.13 32.22
CA GLN A 138 -29.14 16.89 32.34
C GLN A 138 -28.01 16.04 31.73
N GLN A 139 -27.71 16.24 30.46
CA GLN A 139 -26.39 15.90 29.93
C GLN A 139 -25.42 16.95 30.45
N ASN A 140 -24.61 16.49 31.40
CA ASN A 140 -23.42 17.13 31.89
C ASN A 140 -22.55 17.50 30.66
N ASN A 141 -22.57 18.78 30.26
CA ASN A 141 -21.66 19.33 29.26
C ASN A 141 -20.23 19.32 29.83
N THR A 142 -19.59 18.15 29.80
CA THR A 142 -18.14 18.09 29.80
C THR A 142 -17.71 18.58 28.43
N ILE A 143 -17.37 19.86 28.36
CA ILE A 143 -16.69 20.45 27.21
C ILE A 143 -15.31 19.78 27.17
N ASP A 144 -15.21 18.65 26.46
CA ASP A 144 -13.92 18.12 26.08
C ASP A 144 -13.18 19.22 25.30
N PRO A 145 -11.92 19.54 25.67
CA PRO A 145 -11.12 20.48 24.90
C PRO A 145 -11.04 19.96 23.46
N PRO A 146 -11.18 20.83 22.43
CA PRO A 146 -11.12 20.40 21.04
C PRO A 146 -9.80 19.65 20.83
N LYS A 147 -9.91 18.35 20.58
CA LYS A 147 -8.77 17.50 20.22
C LYS A 147 -8.06 18.21 19.06
N PRO A 148 -6.75 18.49 19.16
CA PRO A 148 -6.02 19.15 18.07
C PRO A 148 -6.28 18.37 16.78
N GLN A 149 -6.94 19.02 15.82
CA GLN A 149 -7.12 18.47 14.49
C GLN A 149 -5.72 18.43 13.86
N VAL A 150 -5.08 17.27 13.95
CA VAL A 150 -3.82 17.03 13.24
C VAL A 150 -4.16 17.19 11.76
N PRO A 151 -3.48 18.09 11.02
CA PRO A 151 -3.75 18.26 9.60
C PRO A 151 -3.58 16.91 8.89
N PRO A 152 -4.48 16.55 7.95
CA PRO A 152 -4.39 15.29 7.23
C PRO A 152 -3.03 15.20 6.54
N THR A 153 -2.33 14.08 6.74
CA THR A 153 -1.05 13.89 6.05
C THR A 153 -1.33 13.60 4.57
N PRO A 154 -0.51 14.11 3.63
CA PRO A 154 -0.67 13.83 2.20
C PRO A 154 -0.82 12.33 1.87
N PHE A 155 -0.19 11.46 2.66
CA PHE A 155 -0.30 10.00 2.54
C PHE A 155 -1.67 9.41 2.90
N ASP A 156 -2.51 10.14 3.62
CA ASP A 156 -3.90 9.76 3.93
C ASP A 156 -4.90 10.20 2.83
N SER A 157 -4.42 10.91 1.80
CA SER A 157 -5.24 11.31 0.65
C SER A 157 -5.71 10.09 -0.12
N HIS A 158 -6.98 10.11 -0.53
CA HIS A 158 -7.57 9.02 -1.29
C HIS A 158 -7.21 9.17 -2.77
N VAL A 159 -6.78 8.07 -3.39
CA VAL A 159 -6.35 8.02 -4.78
C VAL A 159 -7.18 7.00 -5.57
N THR A 160 -7.30 7.23 -6.87
CA THR A 160 -7.96 6.33 -7.81
C THR A 160 -7.06 6.06 -8.99
N VAL A 161 -6.65 4.80 -9.15
CA VAL A 161 -5.76 4.34 -10.21
C VAL A 161 -6.32 3.05 -10.80
N VAL A 162 -6.77 3.13 -12.05
CA VAL A 162 -7.37 2.01 -12.78
C VAL A 162 -6.64 1.86 -14.10
N ALA A 163 -5.87 0.78 -14.24
CA ALA A 163 -5.08 0.51 -15.43
C ALA A 163 -4.87 -0.99 -15.64
N SER A 164 -5.01 -1.46 -16.88
CA SER A 164 -4.83 -2.88 -17.22
C SER A 164 -3.41 -3.23 -17.69
N ARG A 165 -2.66 -2.24 -18.20
CA ARG A 165 -1.26 -2.36 -18.61
C ARG A 165 -0.58 -1.01 -18.43
N ILE A 166 0.11 -0.85 -17.31
CA ILE A 166 0.89 0.35 -16.99
C ILE A 166 2.23 -0.07 -16.42
N ARG A 167 3.29 0.72 -16.63
CA ARG A 167 4.57 0.50 -15.95
C ARG A 167 4.40 0.77 -14.46
N LEU A 168 5.05 -0.03 -13.62
CA LEU A 168 5.06 0.20 -12.18
C LEU A 168 5.54 1.62 -11.84
N ALA A 169 6.53 2.11 -12.57
CA ALA A 169 7.03 3.48 -12.46
C ALA A 169 5.92 4.53 -12.65
N ASP A 170 5.19 4.42 -13.76
CA ASP A 170 4.12 5.36 -14.12
C ASP A 170 2.95 5.30 -13.14
N ALA A 171 2.54 4.09 -12.73
CA ALA A 171 1.45 3.91 -11.76
C ALA A 171 1.76 4.57 -10.41
N LEU A 172 2.99 4.41 -9.92
CA LEU A 172 3.43 5.04 -8.68
C LEU A 172 3.57 6.55 -8.82
N GLN A 173 3.99 7.05 -9.99
CA GLN A 173 4.03 8.49 -10.29
C GLN A 173 2.63 9.10 -10.31
N ASP A 174 1.63 8.40 -10.85
CA ASP A 174 0.23 8.83 -10.83
C ASP A 174 -0.32 8.90 -9.40
N ILE A 175 -0.03 7.89 -8.57
CA ILE A 175 -0.37 7.89 -7.14
C ILE A 175 0.27 9.09 -6.44
N ALA A 176 1.56 9.33 -6.71
CA ALA A 176 2.32 10.41 -6.13
C ALA A 176 1.70 11.78 -6.47
N ALA A 177 1.35 11.98 -7.74
CA ALA A 177 0.72 13.19 -8.24
C ALA A 177 -0.67 13.43 -7.62
N GLN A 178 -1.49 12.38 -7.50
CA GLN A 178 -2.83 12.50 -6.90
C GLN A 178 -2.78 12.77 -5.39
N ALA A 179 -1.86 12.11 -4.68
CA ALA A 179 -1.73 12.26 -3.22
C ALA A 179 -0.92 13.49 -2.79
N GLY A 180 -0.27 14.19 -3.73
CA GLY A 180 0.62 15.31 -3.42
C GLY A 180 1.89 14.87 -2.68
N VAL A 181 2.40 13.67 -2.97
CA VAL A 181 3.63 13.13 -2.38
C VAL A 181 4.73 13.02 -3.44
N SER A 182 5.99 13.11 -3.00
CA SER A 182 7.18 12.91 -3.80
C SER A 182 7.75 11.53 -3.52
N LEU A 183 7.84 10.68 -4.55
CA LEU A 183 8.43 9.36 -4.44
C LEU A 183 9.87 9.38 -4.97
N GLU A 184 10.81 8.93 -4.14
CA GLU A 184 12.21 8.75 -4.53
C GLU A 184 12.50 7.26 -4.77
N TRP A 185 13.22 6.97 -5.85
CA TRP A 185 13.46 5.61 -6.33
C TRP A 185 14.85 5.15 -5.91
N ALA A 186 14.96 4.10 -5.10
CA ALA A 186 16.27 3.51 -4.83
C ALA A 186 16.80 2.74 -6.06
N PRO A 187 18.14 2.65 -6.23
CA PRO A 187 18.73 1.88 -7.32
C PRO A 187 18.26 0.42 -7.34
N GLY A 188 17.96 -0.11 -8.52
CA GLY A 188 17.53 -1.50 -8.70
C GLY A 188 16.04 -1.76 -8.52
N MET A 189 15.19 -0.74 -8.55
CA MET A 189 13.74 -0.93 -8.52
C MET A 189 13.22 -1.64 -9.77
N PRO A 190 12.33 -2.64 -9.64
CA PRO A 190 11.70 -3.27 -10.79
C PRO A 190 10.84 -2.26 -11.57
N ASP A 191 10.93 -2.32 -12.89
CA ASP A 191 10.02 -1.61 -13.80
C ASP A 191 9.30 -2.62 -14.70
N ILE A 192 8.26 -3.21 -14.13
CA ILE A 192 7.43 -4.24 -14.77
C ILE A 192 6.09 -3.65 -15.20
N GLU A 193 5.43 -4.29 -16.16
CA GLU A 193 4.05 -3.95 -16.53
C GLU A 193 3.08 -4.63 -15.57
N ILE A 194 2.13 -3.85 -15.04
CA ILE A 194 1.18 -4.28 -14.02
C ILE A 194 -0.26 -3.95 -14.44
N ALA A 195 -1.21 -4.60 -13.77
CA ALA A 195 -2.63 -4.27 -13.80
C ALA A 195 -3.08 -3.94 -12.37
N VAL A 196 -3.76 -2.81 -12.20
CA VAL A 196 -4.22 -2.30 -10.90
C VAL A 196 -5.61 -1.69 -11.03
N ASP A 197 -6.45 -1.89 -10.01
CA ASP A 197 -7.76 -1.24 -9.86
C ASP A 197 -7.92 -0.83 -8.38
N TYR A 198 -7.50 0.40 -8.09
CA TYR A 198 -7.68 1.04 -6.79
C TYR A 198 -8.65 2.20 -6.96
N ARG A 199 -9.68 2.26 -6.12
CA ARG A 199 -10.71 3.30 -6.16
C ARG A 199 -10.94 3.83 -4.76
N ASP A 200 -10.71 5.13 -4.60
CA ASP A 200 -10.93 5.83 -3.35
C ASP A 200 -10.19 5.17 -2.16
N VAL A 201 -8.92 4.81 -2.37
CA VAL A 201 -8.08 4.15 -1.35
C VAL A 201 -7.01 5.11 -0.86
N PRO A 202 -6.70 5.19 0.44
CA PRO A 202 -5.60 6.00 0.95
C PRO A 202 -4.26 5.64 0.29
N ALA A 203 -3.49 6.65 -0.12
CA ALA A 203 -2.23 6.45 -0.84
C ALA A 203 -1.24 5.55 -0.08
N LYS A 204 -1.17 5.67 1.24
CA LYS A 204 -0.33 4.80 2.09
C LYS A 204 -0.68 3.31 1.95
N ASP A 205 -1.97 3.00 1.88
CA ASP A 205 -2.48 1.63 1.85
C ASP A 205 -2.23 1.03 0.46
N VAL A 206 -2.42 1.85 -0.58
CA VAL A 206 -2.07 1.49 -1.97
C VAL A 206 -0.57 1.20 -2.10
N LEU A 207 0.29 2.09 -1.60
CA LEU A 207 1.75 1.93 -1.66
C LEU A 207 2.22 0.68 -0.90
N GLN A 208 1.65 0.42 0.28
CA GLN A 208 1.97 -0.77 1.07
C GLN A 208 1.52 -2.05 0.35
N HIS A 209 0.30 -2.05 -0.20
CA HIS A 209 -0.24 -3.20 -0.92
C HIS A 209 0.55 -3.49 -2.20
N MET A 210 0.84 -2.46 -3.01
CA MET A 210 1.70 -2.57 -4.19
C MET A 210 3.11 -3.04 -3.82
N GLY A 211 3.67 -2.54 -2.71
CA GLY A 211 4.97 -2.96 -2.21
C GLY A 211 5.03 -4.45 -1.92
N ASN A 212 4.00 -4.99 -1.28
CA ASN A 212 3.89 -6.42 -0.97
C ASN A 212 3.79 -7.29 -2.23
N ILE A 213 3.08 -6.82 -3.26
CA ILE A 213 2.87 -7.58 -4.51
C ILE A 213 4.10 -7.51 -5.42
N PHE A 214 4.67 -6.31 -5.58
CA PHE A 214 5.71 -6.04 -6.57
C PHE A 214 7.12 -5.99 -5.99
N GLY A 215 7.28 -6.29 -4.70
CA GLY A 215 8.59 -6.48 -4.08
C GLY A 215 9.32 -5.17 -3.77
N PHE A 216 8.63 -4.20 -3.18
CA PHE A 216 9.25 -2.99 -2.66
C PHE A 216 8.65 -2.57 -1.31
N THR A 217 9.30 -1.66 -0.62
CA THR A 217 8.83 -1.07 0.64
C THR A 217 8.90 0.44 0.50
N ALA A 218 7.77 1.12 0.79
CA ALA A 218 7.72 2.57 0.86
C ALA A 218 8.08 3.03 2.27
N VAL A 219 9.15 3.79 2.41
CA VAL A 219 9.63 4.34 3.69
C VAL A 219 9.40 5.85 3.69
N PRO A 220 8.50 6.38 4.52
CA PRO A 220 8.28 7.83 4.60
C PRO A 220 9.56 8.51 5.12
N GLN A 221 10.07 9.49 4.37
CA GLN A 221 11.21 10.31 4.78
C GLN A 221 10.76 11.64 5.40
N SER A 222 9.67 12.22 4.88
CA SER A 222 9.10 13.48 5.36
C SER A 222 7.57 13.45 5.31
N GLN A 223 6.92 14.59 5.58
CA GLN A 223 5.45 14.70 5.50
C GLN A 223 4.89 14.45 4.10
N ASN A 224 5.66 14.76 3.05
CA ASN A 224 5.22 14.61 1.67
C ASN A 224 6.21 13.82 0.82
N SER A 225 7.17 13.10 1.42
CA SER A 225 8.14 12.31 0.64
C SER A 225 8.33 10.92 1.20
N ALA A 226 8.48 9.95 0.30
CA ALA A 226 8.79 8.57 0.63
C ALA A 226 9.86 7.99 -0.31
N LEU A 227 10.74 7.17 0.27
CA LEU A 227 11.75 6.41 -0.46
C LEU A 227 11.22 5.00 -0.72
N LEU A 228 11.26 4.60 -1.98
CA LEU A 228 10.89 3.27 -2.43
C LEU A 228 12.12 2.38 -2.49
N ILE A 229 12.15 1.35 -1.64
CA ILE A 229 13.28 0.43 -1.50
C ILE A 229 12.87 -0.94 -2.03
N PRO A 230 13.63 -1.54 -2.98
CA PRO A 230 13.38 -2.91 -3.41
C PRO A 230 13.52 -3.89 -2.24
N ALA A 231 12.49 -4.70 -2.01
CA ALA A 231 12.57 -5.83 -1.10
C ALA A 231 13.22 -6.98 -1.87
N VAL A 232 14.49 -7.27 -1.57
CA VAL A 232 15.31 -8.25 -2.28
C VAL A 232 14.87 -9.68 -1.95
N ASP A 233 13.67 -10.06 -2.38
CA ASP A 233 13.21 -11.44 -2.45
C ASP A 233 12.60 -11.65 -3.83
N GLN A 234 13.48 -11.85 -4.83
CA GLN A 234 13.14 -12.25 -6.20
C GLN A 234 12.60 -13.70 -6.26
N ARG A 235 11.83 -14.13 -5.27
CA ARG A 235 11.38 -15.52 -5.20
C ARG A 235 10.35 -15.89 -6.25
N ASN A 236 9.78 -14.91 -6.95
CA ASN A 236 8.91 -15.13 -8.09
C ASN A 236 9.34 -14.28 -9.29
N GLY A 237 10.44 -14.66 -9.96
CA GLY A 237 10.67 -14.34 -11.37
C GLY A 237 9.66 -15.02 -12.32
N GLN A 238 8.49 -15.40 -11.82
CA GLN A 238 7.38 -15.95 -12.57
C GLN A 238 6.20 -15.01 -12.39
N ASN A 239 5.91 -14.29 -13.47
CA ASN A 239 4.64 -13.61 -13.70
C ASN A 239 3.49 -14.39 -13.05
N PRO A 240 2.70 -13.80 -12.14
CA PRO A 240 1.35 -14.28 -11.94
C PRO A 240 0.58 -13.91 -13.21
N MET A 241 0.59 -14.80 -14.21
CA MET A 241 -0.44 -14.71 -15.25
C MET A 241 -1.80 -14.80 -14.55
N PRO A 242 -2.78 -13.97 -14.94
CA PRO A 242 -4.15 -14.17 -14.50
C PRO A 242 -4.58 -15.56 -14.99
N ASN A 243 -4.98 -16.41 -14.05
CA ASN A 243 -5.57 -17.71 -14.33
C ASN A 243 -6.90 -17.47 -15.06
N VAL A 244 -6.86 -17.38 -16.39
CA VAL A 244 -8.04 -17.39 -17.24
C VAL A 244 -8.49 -18.85 -17.31
N GLY A 245 -9.64 -19.12 -16.71
CA GLY A 245 -10.21 -20.46 -16.62
C GLY A 245 -10.29 -21.15 -17.99
N SER A 246 -9.60 -22.28 -18.11
CA SER A 246 -9.93 -23.30 -19.11
C SER A 246 -10.90 -24.29 -18.47
N SER A 247 -12.18 -24.04 -18.69
CA SER A 247 -13.23 -25.04 -18.60
C SER A 247 -13.15 -25.97 -19.83
N SER A 248 -12.74 -27.20 -19.61
CA SER A 248 -13.02 -28.36 -20.45
C SER A 248 -13.17 -29.52 -19.46
N GLU A 249 -14.36 -29.84 -18.96
CA GLU A 249 -15.51 -30.43 -19.68
C GLU A 249 -15.06 -31.49 -20.69
N ALA A 250 -14.84 -32.71 -20.19
CA ALA A 250 -15.27 -33.96 -20.83
C ALA A 250 -14.90 -35.17 -19.93
N GLY A 251 -15.93 -35.88 -19.44
CA GLY A 251 -15.80 -37.32 -19.11
C GLY A 251 -16.04 -37.75 -17.66
N LEU A 252 -17.30 -37.81 -17.24
CA LEU A 252 -17.83 -38.94 -16.46
C LEU A 252 -18.71 -39.78 -17.42
N PRO A 253 -19.00 -41.08 -17.17
CA PRO A 253 -19.18 -41.73 -15.86
C PRO A 253 -18.45 -43.10 -15.74
N THR A 254 -18.30 -43.68 -14.55
CA THR A 254 -19.23 -44.73 -14.09
C THR A 254 -19.22 -44.97 -12.57
N PRO A 255 -20.33 -45.52 -12.02
CA PRO A 255 -20.51 -45.84 -10.61
C PRO A 255 -20.19 -47.31 -10.31
N GLY A 256 -19.83 -47.60 -9.06
CA GLY A 256 -19.92 -48.97 -8.54
C GLY A 256 -19.19 -49.20 -7.22
N THR A 257 -19.99 -49.28 -6.13
CA THR A 257 -19.97 -50.35 -5.11
C THR A 257 -18.60 -50.64 -4.46
N GLY A 258 -18.31 -50.36 -3.20
CA GLY A 258 -19.07 -50.54 -1.97
C GLY A 258 -18.12 -51.16 -0.91
N VAL A 259 -18.53 -51.10 0.36
CA VAL A 259 -17.95 -51.80 1.55
C VAL A 259 -16.85 -51.05 2.35
N THR A 260 -17.28 -50.34 3.39
CA THR A 260 -16.61 -50.20 4.70
C THR A 260 -16.89 -51.44 5.58
N PRO A 261 -16.32 -51.60 6.79
CA PRO A 261 -14.97 -51.28 7.31
C PRO A 261 -14.31 -52.51 7.97
N ILE A 262 -13.00 -52.48 8.24
CA ILE A 262 -12.37 -53.44 9.18
C ILE A 262 -11.64 -52.64 10.26
N LEU A 263 -12.15 -52.80 11.48
CA LEU A 263 -11.46 -52.58 12.75
C LEU A 263 -10.21 -53.46 12.77
N ASP A 264 -9.04 -52.86 13.04
CA ASP A 264 -8.03 -53.59 13.78
C ASP A 264 -7.44 -52.70 14.88
N ASP A 265 -7.67 -53.24 16.07
CA ASP A 265 -7.20 -52.91 17.40
C ASP A 265 -5.68 -53.11 17.45
N TYR A 266 -4.89 -52.13 17.88
CA TYR A 266 -3.64 -52.42 18.59
C TYR A 266 -3.32 -51.32 19.61
N GLN A 267 -3.47 -51.74 20.85
CA GLN A 267 -3.11 -51.10 22.09
C GLN A 267 -1.62 -50.73 22.25
N LEU A 268 -1.42 -49.69 23.07
CA LEU A 268 -0.41 -49.49 24.11
C LEU A 268 0.91 -50.28 24.03
N ASN A 269 2.01 -49.54 24.06
CA ASN A 269 3.15 -49.93 24.90
C ASN A 269 3.84 -48.70 25.52
N PRO A 270 3.67 -48.43 26.83
CA PRO A 270 4.49 -47.49 27.57
C PRO A 270 5.63 -48.23 28.28
N ASN A 271 6.83 -47.62 28.25
CA ASN A 271 8.06 -47.98 28.96
C ASN A 271 8.99 -48.98 28.26
N GLY A 272 10.12 -48.45 27.80
CA GLY A 272 11.33 -49.20 27.49
C GLY A 272 12.53 -48.30 27.86
N GLU A 273 13.04 -48.56 29.06
CA GLU A 273 14.37 -48.29 29.65
C GLU A 273 15.24 -47.11 29.15
#